data_AF-A0A972YR74-F1
#
_entry.id   AF-A0A972YR74-F1
#
_cell.length_a   1.000
_cell.length_b   1.000
_cell.length_c   1.000
_cell.angle_alpha   90.00
_cell.angle_beta   90.00
_cell.angle_gamma   90.00
#
_symmetry.space_group_name_H-M   'P 1'
#
loop_
_entity.id
_entity.type
_entity.pdbx_description
1 polymer ?
#
loop_
_entity_poly.entity_id
_entity_poly.type
_entity_poly.pdbx_seq_one_letter_code
_entity_poly.pdbx_strand_id
1 'polypeptide(L)'
;MNLQFLATIATVCLLSACTAGKLYYTDDSGHLVLACDVEFVGLPSVDKFAVEYALSLCAKSVVRKGHKLGNEQKYLLKIDTSIPAAPCGKFWDHELAKNEYQDGQLSKREYGYLVAHIDLGLAVVEQCSPDMQINQDK
;
A
#
# COMPACT_ATOMS: atom_id res chain seq x y z
N MET A 1 -20.36 17.94 -31.50
CA MET A 1 -19.26 17.04 -31.09
C MET A 1 -19.63 15.63 -31.54
N ASN A 2 -18.88 15.05 -32.48
CA ASN A 2 -19.27 13.81 -33.16
C ASN A 2 -19.28 12.62 -32.19
N LEU A 3 -20.32 11.77 -32.26
CA LEU A 3 -20.48 10.58 -31.40
C LEU A 3 -19.27 9.64 -31.46
N GLN A 4 -18.61 9.56 -32.62
CA GLN A 4 -17.38 8.80 -32.81
C GLN A 4 -16.19 9.36 -32.01
N PHE A 5 -16.10 10.68 -31.83
CA PHE A 5 -15.08 11.32 -31.00
C PHE A 5 -15.34 11.10 -29.50
N LEU A 6 -16.60 11.09 -29.08
CA LEU A 6 -16.96 10.76 -27.70
C LEU A 6 -16.65 9.30 -27.37
N ALA A 7 -16.88 8.39 -28.32
CA ALA A 7 -16.56 6.97 -28.16
C ALA A 7 -15.04 6.73 -28.04
N THR A 8 -14.22 7.36 -28.87
CA THR A 8 -12.75 7.22 -28.78
C THR A 8 -12.19 7.82 -27.49
N ILE A 9 -12.69 8.97 -27.04
CA ILE A 9 -12.28 9.55 -25.74
C ILE A 9 -12.66 8.61 -24.58
N ALA A 10 -13.86 8.02 -24.61
CA ALA A 10 -14.29 7.07 -23.59
C ALA A 10 -13.44 5.79 -23.56
N THR A 11 -13.04 5.26 -24.71
CA THR A 11 -12.16 4.08 -24.80
C THR A 11 -10.75 4.35 -24.28
N VAL A 12 -10.18 5.53 -24.55
CA VAL A 12 -8.84 5.90 -24.07
C VAL A 12 -8.80 6.11 -22.56
N CYS A 13 -9.86 6.68 -21.97
CA CYS A 13 -9.95 6.89 -20.52
C CYS A 13 -9.99 5.58 -19.71
N LEU A 14 -10.43 4.46 -20.30
CA LEU A 14 -10.52 3.17 -19.61
C LEU A 14 -9.19 2.41 -19.52
N LEU A 15 -8.16 2.82 -20.28
CA LEU A 15 -6.92 2.05 -20.44
C LEU A 15 -5.76 2.49 -19.52
N SER A 16 -5.96 3.44 -18.61
CA SER A 16 -4.87 4.06 -17.83
C SER A 16 -5.10 4.13 -16.32
N ALA A 17 -5.81 3.17 -15.73
CA ALA A 17 -6.03 3.12 -14.29
C ALA A 17 -4.86 2.45 -13.53
N CYS A 18 -3.63 2.95 -13.71
CA CYS A 18 -2.54 2.64 -12.80
C CYS A 18 -2.67 3.52 -11.55
N THR A 19 -2.48 2.93 -10.37
CA THR A 19 -2.45 3.72 -9.13
C THR A 19 -1.01 3.93 -8.72
N ALA A 20 -0.53 5.16 -8.84
CA ALA A 20 0.85 5.52 -8.60
C ALA A 20 0.97 6.74 -7.67
N GLY A 21 2.14 6.91 -7.06
CA GLY A 21 2.43 8.04 -6.19
C GLY A 21 3.92 8.29 -6.01
N LYS A 22 4.28 9.55 -5.79
CA LYS A 22 5.67 9.98 -5.58
C LYS A 22 5.80 10.74 -4.27
N LEU A 23 6.91 10.52 -3.58
CA LEU A 23 7.30 11.28 -2.41
C LEU A 23 8.58 12.07 -2.72
N TYR A 24 8.58 13.35 -2.38
CA TYR A 24 9.75 14.22 -2.47
C TYR A 24 10.08 14.86 -1.12
N TYR A 25 11.36 15.08 -0.86
CA TYR A 25 11.85 15.85 0.28
C TYR A 25 12.78 16.97 -0.18
N THR A 26 13.04 17.93 0.72
CA THR A 26 14.02 18.99 0.48
C THR A 26 15.31 18.65 1.20
N ASP A 27 16.43 18.60 0.48
CA ASP A 27 17.76 18.38 1.04
C ASP A 27 18.31 19.65 1.73
N ASP A 28 19.49 19.53 2.34
CA ASP A 28 20.12 20.64 3.08
C ASP A 28 20.57 21.79 2.17
N SER A 29 20.67 21.55 0.86
CA SER A 29 20.97 22.58 -0.15
C SER A 29 19.71 23.29 -0.67
N GLY A 30 18.52 22.85 -0.24
CA GLY A 30 17.24 23.37 -0.70
C GLY A 30 16.72 22.71 -1.98
N HIS A 31 17.36 21.65 -2.48
CA HIS A 31 16.90 20.94 -3.67
C HIS A 31 15.79 19.94 -3.35
N LEU A 32 14.85 19.82 -4.28
CA LEU A 32 13.81 18.80 -4.24
C LEU A 32 14.38 17.46 -4.73
N VAL A 33 14.36 16.45 -3.87
CA VAL A 33 14.88 15.11 -4.15
C VAL A 33 13.72 14.11 -4.14
N LEU A 34 13.65 13.27 -5.18
CA LEU A 34 12.70 12.16 -5.25
C LEU A 34 13.13 11.08 -4.24
N ALA A 35 12.32 10.85 -3.22
CA ALA A 35 12.56 9.81 -2.22
C ALA A 35 12.02 8.45 -2.66
N CYS A 36 10.77 8.41 -3.14
CA CYS A 36 10.12 7.18 -3.59
C CYS A 36 9.19 7.47 -4.78
N ASP A 37 9.14 6.50 -5.68
CA ASP A 37 8.21 6.41 -6.80
C ASP A 37 7.60 5.01 -6.74
N VAL A 38 6.29 4.92 -6.51
CA VAL A 38 5.59 3.65 -6.30
C VAL A 38 4.40 3.55 -7.23
N GLU A 39 4.19 2.35 -7.75
CA GLU A 39 3.09 2.02 -8.65
C GLU A 39 2.58 0.64 -8.32
N PHE A 40 1.26 0.50 -8.24
CA PHE A 40 0.58 -0.77 -8.05
C PHE A 40 -0.49 -0.94 -9.14
N VAL A 41 -0.56 -2.15 -9.69
CA VAL A 41 -1.47 -2.50 -10.79
C VAL A 41 -2.25 -3.74 -10.43
N GLY A 42 -3.55 -3.58 -10.21
CA GLY A 42 -4.46 -4.68 -9.97
C GLY A 42 -5.90 -4.20 -9.88
N LEU A 43 -6.32 -3.84 -8.67
CA LEU A 43 -7.67 -3.36 -8.40
C LEU A 43 -7.60 -1.92 -7.90
N PRO A 44 -7.96 -0.90 -8.70
CA PRO A 44 -7.74 0.51 -8.34
C PRO A 44 -8.33 0.92 -6.98
N SER A 45 -9.45 0.31 -6.58
CA SER A 45 -10.08 0.58 -5.28
C SER A 45 -9.29 0.06 -4.06
N VAL A 46 -8.34 -0.83 -4.29
CA VAL A 46 -7.40 -1.43 -3.33
C VAL A 46 -6.01 -0.81 -3.51
N ASP A 47 -5.53 -0.67 -4.75
CA ASP A 47 -4.19 -0.18 -5.09
C ASP A 47 -3.92 1.23 -4.51
N LYS A 48 -4.96 2.07 -4.35
CA LYS A 48 -4.83 3.37 -3.68
C LYS A 48 -4.31 3.25 -2.24
N PHE A 49 -4.68 2.17 -1.54
CA PHE A 49 -4.22 1.92 -0.17
C PHE A 49 -2.80 1.33 -0.17
N ALA A 50 -2.44 0.52 -1.18
CA ALA A 50 -1.07 0.05 -1.37
C ALA A 50 -0.10 1.24 -1.57
N VAL A 51 -0.46 2.20 -2.44
CA VAL A 51 0.30 3.44 -2.64
C VAL A 51 0.38 4.25 -1.33
N GLU A 52 -0.73 4.43 -0.62
CA GLU A 52 -0.74 5.16 0.65
C GLU A 52 0.20 4.54 1.70
N TYR A 53 0.17 3.20 1.83
CA TYR A 53 1.04 2.45 2.73
C TYR A 53 2.52 2.66 2.39
N ALA A 54 2.89 2.43 1.13
CA ALA A 54 4.27 2.54 0.68
C ALA A 54 4.82 3.97 0.82
N LEU A 55 4.01 4.99 0.45
CA LEU A 55 4.37 6.39 0.64
C LEU A 55 4.49 6.77 2.12
N SER A 56 3.65 6.22 3.01
CA SER A 56 3.76 6.45 4.46
C SER A 56 5.05 5.87 5.04
N LEU A 57 5.39 4.63 4.70
CA LEU A 57 6.66 4.03 5.12
C LEU A 57 7.86 4.82 4.59
N CYS A 58 7.80 5.25 3.33
CA CYS A 58 8.81 6.10 2.73
C CYS A 58 8.95 7.43 3.48
N ALA A 59 7.85 8.12 3.75
CA ALA A 59 7.83 9.38 4.49
C ALA A 59 8.44 9.24 5.89
N LYS A 60 8.09 8.18 6.62
CA LYS A 60 8.66 7.87 7.93
C LYS A 60 10.17 7.60 7.84
N SER A 61 10.63 6.93 6.78
CA SER A 61 12.06 6.68 6.53
C SER A 61 12.83 7.96 6.23
N VAL A 62 12.29 8.84 5.39
CA VAL A 62 12.88 10.14 5.05
C VAL A 62 13.08 11.00 6.30
N VAL A 63 12.06 11.11 7.16
CA VAL A 63 12.16 11.88 8.42
C VAL A 63 13.16 11.25 9.37
N ARG A 64 13.21 9.91 9.45
CA ARG A 64 14.20 9.19 10.27
C ARG A 64 15.64 9.45 9.82
N LYS A 65 15.86 9.70 8.52
CA LYS A 65 17.15 10.11 7.95
C LYS A 65 17.48 11.60 8.17
N GLY A 66 16.62 12.35 8.84
CA GLY A 66 16.83 13.76 9.18
C GLY A 66 16.28 14.77 8.16
N HIS A 67 15.66 14.30 7.08
CA HIS A 67 15.13 15.18 6.03
C HIS A 67 13.74 15.71 6.34
N LYS A 68 13.40 16.86 5.75
CA LYS A 68 12.09 17.51 5.93
C LYS A 68 11.18 17.24 4.73
N LEU A 69 9.94 16.87 5.04
CA LEU A 69 8.88 16.76 4.04
C LEU A 69 8.19 18.10 3.80
N GLY A 70 7.75 18.33 2.56
CA GLY A 70 6.85 19.44 2.23
C GLY A 70 5.51 19.32 2.96
N ASN A 71 4.84 20.45 3.20
CA ASN A 71 3.60 20.50 4.00
C ASN A 71 2.50 19.56 3.46
N GLU A 72 2.32 19.51 2.14
CA GLU A 72 1.34 18.65 1.46
C GLU A 72 1.56 17.15 1.71
N GLN A 73 2.77 16.74 2.10
CA GLN A 73 3.13 15.33 2.29
C GLN A 73 3.20 14.93 3.77
N LYS A 74 3.11 15.88 4.71
CA LYS A 74 3.22 15.61 6.15
C LYS A 74 2.10 14.71 6.68
N TYR A 75 0.95 14.63 6.01
CA TYR A 75 -0.13 13.74 6.42
C TYR A 75 0.28 12.26 6.37
N LEU A 76 1.21 11.89 5.49
CA LEU A 76 1.73 10.52 5.35
C LEU A 76 2.40 10.02 6.63
N LEU A 77 2.89 10.92 7.49
CA LEU A 77 3.46 10.57 8.79
C LEU A 77 2.41 10.12 9.81
N LYS A 78 1.14 10.52 9.59
CA LYS A 78 0.02 10.23 10.49
C LYS A 78 -0.74 8.96 10.11
N ILE A 79 -0.47 8.41 8.93
CA ILE A 79 -1.09 7.16 8.48
C ILE A 79 -0.61 6.03 9.39
N ASP A 80 -1.57 5.35 10.01
CA ASP A 80 -1.32 4.09 10.70
C ASP A 80 -0.99 3.03 9.64
N THR A 81 0.19 2.42 9.76
CA THR A 81 0.71 1.39 8.84
C THR A 81 0.75 0.01 9.52
N SER A 82 -0.11 -0.20 10.51
CA SER A 82 -0.34 -1.52 11.10
C SER A 82 -0.82 -2.52 10.03
N ILE A 83 -0.35 -3.76 10.16
CA ILE A 83 -0.72 -4.89 9.32
C ILE A 83 -1.39 -5.92 10.25
N PRO A 84 -2.53 -6.51 9.86
CA PRO A 84 -3.14 -7.58 10.64
C PRO A 84 -2.16 -8.76 10.78
N ALA A 85 -2.16 -9.41 11.95
CA ALA A 85 -1.34 -10.61 12.16
C ALA A 85 -1.70 -11.69 11.14
N ALA A 86 -0.69 -12.40 10.63
CA ALA A 86 -0.96 -13.54 9.77
C ALA A 86 -1.52 -14.71 10.61
N PRO A 87 -2.19 -15.69 10.00
CA PRO A 87 -2.53 -16.92 10.70
C PRO A 87 -1.28 -17.55 11.33
N CYS A 88 -1.44 -18.14 12.52
CA CYS A 88 -0.36 -18.75 13.27
C CYS A 88 0.51 -19.67 12.40
N GLY A 89 1.83 -19.47 12.46
CA GLY A 89 2.81 -20.27 11.73
C GLY A 89 2.87 -19.99 10.22
N LYS A 90 2.09 -19.03 9.73
CA LYS A 90 2.11 -18.55 8.35
C LYS A 90 2.69 -17.15 8.29
N PHE A 91 3.08 -16.74 7.09
CA PHE A 91 3.32 -15.35 6.74
C PHE A 91 2.26 -14.94 5.72
N TRP A 92 2.07 -13.64 5.54
CA TRP A 92 1.24 -13.15 4.46
C TRP A 92 1.94 -13.36 3.12
N ASP A 93 1.34 -14.15 2.24
CA ASP A 93 1.64 -14.16 0.81
C ASP A 93 0.43 -13.60 0.03
N HIS A 94 0.59 -13.39 -1.27
CA HIS A 94 -0.47 -12.83 -2.10
C HIS A 94 -1.70 -13.75 -2.19
N GLU A 95 -1.52 -15.07 -2.12
CA GLU A 95 -2.61 -16.02 -2.24
C GLU A 95 -3.48 -15.98 -0.98
N LEU A 96 -2.85 -16.05 0.18
CA LEU A 96 -3.52 -15.96 1.47
C LEU A 96 -4.24 -14.61 1.65
N ALA A 97 -3.55 -13.50 1.37
CA ALA A 97 -4.16 -12.17 1.47
C ALA A 97 -5.36 -12.01 0.52
N LYS A 98 -5.28 -12.58 -0.68
CA LYS A 98 -6.38 -12.54 -1.64
C LYS A 98 -7.57 -13.37 -1.17
N ASN A 99 -7.34 -14.58 -0.67
CA ASN A 99 -8.40 -15.46 -0.18
C ASN A 99 -9.13 -14.82 1.01
N GLU A 100 -8.40 -14.31 2.00
CA GLU A 100 -8.98 -13.64 3.17
C GLU A 100 -9.77 -12.37 2.79
N TYR A 101 -9.34 -11.64 1.75
CA TYR A 101 -10.11 -10.52 1.21
C TYR A 101 -11.40 -10.97 0.51
N GLN A 102 -11.34 -12.05 -0.27
CA GLN A 102 -12.52 -12.62 -0.94
C GLN A 102 -13.55 -13.18 0.04
N ASP A 103 -13.08 -13.74 1.16
CA ASP A 103 -13.89 -14.27 2.25
C ASP A 103 -14.41 -13.17 3.21
N GLY A 104 -14.12 -11.89 2.91
CA GLY A 104 -14.59 -10.74 3.66
C GLY A 104 -13.91 -10.53 5.02
N GLN A 105 -12.81 -11.24 5.29
CA GLN A 105 -12.01 -11.10 6.51
C GLN A 105 -11.10 -9.87 6.48
N LEU A 106 -10.75 -9.40 5.27
CA LEU A 106 -9.98 -8.16 5.08
C LEU A 106 -10.84 -7.07 4.45
N SER A 107 -10.74 -5.86 4.97
CA SER A 107 -11.19 -4.67 4.27
C SER A 107 -10.31 -4.36 3.05
N LYS A 108 -10.79 -3.51 2.14
CA LYS A 108 -9.99 -3.01 1.00
C LYS A 108 -8.68 -2.35 1.43
N ARG A 109 -8.69 -1.66 2.58
CA ARG A 109 -7.51 -0.99 3.13
C ARG A 109 -6.50 -2.03 3.62
N GLU A 110 -6.94 -2.98 4.44
CA GLU A 110 -6.06 -4.03 4.97
C GLU A 110 -5.46 -4.87 3.85
N TYR A 111 -6.28 -5.26 2.87
CA TYR A 111 -5.78 -6.00 1.71
C TYR A 111 -4.77 -5.18 0.89
N GLY A 112 -5.04 -3.90 0.61
CA GLY A 112 -4.10 -3.05 -0.13
C GLY A 112 -2.79 -2.83 0.63
N TYR A 113 -2.85 -2.66 1.95
CA TYR A 113 -1.66 -2.55 2.78
C TYR A 113 -0.87 -3.85 2.81
N LEU A 114 -1.54 -5.00 2.88
CA LEU A 114 -0.92 -6.31 2.82
C LEU A 114 -0.19 -6.53 1.49
N VAL A 115 -0.83 -6.21 0.36
CA VAL A 115 -0.19 -6.30 -0.96
C VAL A 115 1.12 -5.50 -0.98
N ALA A 116 1.08 -4.22 -0.56
CA ALA A 116 2.29 -3.41 -0.49
C ALA A 116 3.32 -3.96 0.50
N HIS A 117 2.89 -4.47 1.65
CA HIS A 117 3.77 -5.05 2.66
C HIS A 117 4.50 -6.30 2.14
N ILE A 118 3.82 -7.15 1.38
CA ILE A 118 4.38 -8.33 0.72
C ILE A 118 5.37 -7.89 -0.37
N ASP A 119 4.97 -6.98 -1.26
CA ASP A 119 5.80 -6.51 -2.39
C ASP A 119 7.07 -5.79 -1.92
N LEU A 120 7.03 -5.13 -0.76
CA LEU A 120 8.19 -4.51 -0.12
C LEU A 120 9.09 -5.52 0.62
N GLY A 121 8.73 -6.80 0.64
CA GLY A 121 9.49 -7.87 1.29
C GLY A 121 9.47 -7.79 2.82
N LEU A 122 8.41 -7.24 3.41
CA LEU A 122 8.29 -7.03 4.85
C LEU A 122 7.52 -8.15 5.57
N ALA A 123 6.87 -9.04 4.82
CA ALA A 123 6.11 -10.16 5.37
C ALA A 123 7.03 -11.16 6.10
N VAL A 124 6.67 -11.51 7.33
CA VAL A 124 7.39 -12.46 8.18
C VAL A 124 6.42 -13.50 8.74
N VAL A 125 6.96 -14.65 9.17
CA VAL A 125 6.15 -15.70 9.81
C VAL A 125 5.63 -15.19 11.15
N GLU A 126 4.32 -15.31 11.35
CA GLU A 126 3.67 -14.97 12.60
C GLU A 126 4.07 -15.96 13.70
N GLN A 127 4.59 -15.42 14.80
CA GLN A 127 4.96 -16.23 15.96
C GLN A 127 3.71 -16.52 16.79
N CYS A 128 3.41 -17.80 16.97
CA CYS A 128 2.27 -18.19 17.78
C CYS A 128 2.62 -18.10 19.27
N SER A 129 1.85 -17.32 20.01
CA SER A 129 1.89 -17.38 21.48
C SER A 129 1.18 -18.67 21.95
N PRO A 130 1.65 -19.33 23.03
CA PRO A 130 1.06 -20.57 23.54
C PRO A 130 -0.45 -20.50 23.81
N ASP A 131 -0.96 -19.31 24.16
CA ASP A 131 -2.38 -19.08 24.49
C ASP A 131 -3.32 -19.07 23.26
N MET A 132 -2.77 -19.02 22.04
CA MET A 132 -3.55 -18.92 20.79
C MET A 132 -3.91 -20.29 20.19
N GLN A 133 -3.31 -21.38 20.67
CA GLN A 133 -3.52 -22.74 20.16
C GLN A 133 -4.90 -23.33 20.50
N ILE A 134 -5.66 -22.76 21.44
CA ILE A 134 -6.90 -23.38 21.95
C ILE A 134 -8.09 -23.22 20.98
N ASN A 135 -8.03 -22.30 20.01
CA ASN A 135 -9.20 -21.91 19.22
C ASN A 135 -9.13 -22.25 17.71
N GLN A 136 -8.07 -22.91 17.23
CA GLN A 136 -7.91 -23.22 15.80
C GLN A 136 -8.19 -24.68 15.40
N ASP A 137 -8.51 -25.55 16.37
CA ASP A 137 -8.81 -26.98 16.16
C ASP A 137 -10.32 -27.32 16.22
N LYS A 138 -11.22 -26.36 15.94
CA LYS A 138 -12.68 -26.61 15.94
C LYS A 138 -13.37 -26.21 14.65
#